data_AF-A0A0B8PQ32-F1
#
_entry.id   AF-A0A0B8PQ32-F1
#
_cell.length_a   1.000
_cell.length_b   1.000
_cell.length_c   1.000
_cell.angle_alpha   90.00
_cell.angle_beta   90.00
_cell.angle_gamma   90.00
#
_symmetry.space_group_name_H-M   'P 1'
#
loop_
_entity.id
_entity.type
_entity.pdbx_description
1 polymer ?
#
loop_
_entity_poly.entity_id
_entity_poly.type
_entity_poly.pdbx_seq_one_letter_code
_entity_poly.pdbx_strand_id
1 'polypeptide(L)'
;MDENSVDRMKVRSVVTCDSDFGCCALCYGRDLARGHLVNQGEAVGVIAAQSIGEPGTQLTMRTFHIGGAASTAAAENSIQSKNDGTIHLNNAKFVVNKDGKFVITSRASELTIVDELGRTKEKHKLPYGSILDKGDSEAVAKGDTVANWEAHTLPIITEVAGRIQYVDMIDGVTVSRQTDDLTGLSSSEVTDAAARPAAGKDMRPAIKLVDEQGNDVMIPGTDMPAQYFLPGKAIVQIEDGSEVGIGDTLARIPQKSGGNKDITGGLPRVADLFEARKPKEPAILAEHTGTVSFGKETKGKRRLVITREGGDAYEEMIPKHRQLNVFEGEKVERGDVIADGPETPHDILRLRGIHAMTQYIANEVQEVYRLQGVKINDKHIETIVRQMLRKCTITSAGDSEFLPGEQVEYAQVKIANRALEAEGKQPAGFERELLGITKASLATESFISAASFQETTRVLTEAAVSGKRDELRGLKENVIVGRLIPAGTGFAYHQDRQAKREEQGPSAEQATDNLAALLNAGFSDE
;
A
#
# COMPACT_ATOMS: atom_id res chain seq x y z
N MET A 1 -11.17 26.14 -7.52
CA MET A 1 -11.34 24.72 -7.12
C MET A 1 -11.94 24.67 -5.73
N ASP A 2 -11.34 25.40 -4.79
CA ASP A 2 -11.88 25.56 -3.43
C ASP A 2 -13.28 26.21 -3.41
N GLU A 3 -13.55 27.15 -4.32
CA GLU A 3 -14.89 27.75 -4.49
C GLU A 3 -15.98 26.76 -4.92
N ASN A 4 -15.61 25.63 -5.53
CA ASN A 4 -16.54 24.59 -5.98
C ASN A 4 -16.49 23.33 -5.09
N SER A 5 -15.78 23.38 -3.96
CA SER A 5 -15.58 22.25 -3.03
C SER A 5 -15.25 20.93 -3.75
N VAL A 6 -14.21 20.96 -4.59
CA VAL A 6 -13.74 19.80 -5.36
C VAL A 6 -12.72 19.02 -4.52
N ASP A 7 -13.16 17.91 -3.92
CA ASP A 7 -12.32 17.10 -3.01
C ASP A 7 -11.47 16.05 -3.72
N ARG A 8 -11.81 15.70 -4.97
CA ARG A 8 -11.10 14.69 -5.77
C ARG A 8 -10.91 15.16 -7.20
N MET A 9 -9.71 14.97 -7.72
CA MET A 9 -9.37 15.26 -9.11
C MET A 9 -8.42 14.20 -9.65
N LYS A 10 -8.72 13.73 -10.86
CA LYS A 10 -7.79 12.89 -11.61
C LYS A 10 -6.74 13.78 -12.27
N VAL A 11 -5.49 13.63 -11.85
CA VAL A 11 -4.34 14.38 -12.38
C VAL A 11 -3.44 13.48 -13.22
N ARG A 12 -2.65 14.08 -14.11
CA ARG A 12 -1.56 13.36 -14.79
C ARG A 12 -0.39 13.20 -13.81
N SER A 13 0.28 12.06 -13.90
CA SER A 13 1.45 11.72 -13.08
C SER A 13 2.67 11.50 -13.98
N VAL A 14 3.86 11.71 -13.41
CA VAL A 14 5.13 11.36 -14.05
C VAL A 14 5.25 9.84 -14.20
N VAL A 15 4.75 9.05 -13.24
CA VAL A 15 4.84 7.58 -13.25
C VAL A 15 4.07 6.98 -14.43
N THR A 16 2.92 7.55 -14.78
CA THR A 16 2.07 7.08 -15.89
C THR A 16 2.42 7.74 -17.22
N CYS A 17 3.58 8.38 -17.33
CA CYS A 17 4.01 8.99 -18.57
C CYS A 17 4.44 7.92 -19.58
N ASP A 18 3.84 7.97 -20.76
CA ASP A 18 4.12 7.03 -21.85
C ASP A 18 5.29 7.45 -22.74
N SER A 19 6.11 8.41 -22.32
CA SER A 19 7.37 8.72 -23.02
C SER A 19 8.37 7.58 -22.85
N ASP A 20 8.97 7.12 -23.94
CA ASP A 20 9.96 6.02 -23.94
C ASP A 20 11.18 6.36 -23.10
N PHE A 21 11.75 7.53 -23.39
CA PHE A 21 12.89 8.09 -22.68
C PHE A 21 12.52 9.51 -22.24
N GLY A 22 12.79 9.88 -20.99
CA GLY A 22 12.36 11.17 -20.44
C GLY A 22 10.87 11.22 -20.07
N CYS A 23 10.32 12.43 -19.85
CA CYS A 23 8.93 12.65 -19.45
C CYS A 23 8.33 13.79 -20.29
N CYS A 24 7.05 13.71 -20.64
CA CYS A 24 6.38 14.78 -21.38
C CYS A 24 6.04 15.97 -20.46
N ALA A 25 6.02 17.17 -21.03
CA ALA A 25 5.76 18.41 -20.29
C ALA A 25 4.40 18.40 -19.56
N LEU A 26 3.39 17.74 -20.13
CA LEU A 26 2.04 17.68 -19.54
C LEU A 26 1.92 16.72 -18.35
N CYS A 27 2.77 15.68 -18.27
CA CYS A 27 2.80 14.79 -17.11
C CYS A 27 3.53 15.42 -15.92
N TYR A 28 4.52 16.28 -16.17
CA TYR A 28 5.24 17.00 -15.12
C TYR A 28 4.56 18.32 -14.72
N GLY A 29 3.96 19.00 -15.71
CA GLY A 29 3.25 20.26 -15.57
C GLY A 29 4.20 21.45 -15.37
N ARG A 30 3.93 22.24 -14.34
CA ARG A 30 4.62 23.50 -14.04
C ARG A 30 6.01 23.27 -13.42
N ASP A 31 7.01 24.01 -13.89
CA ASP A 31 8.29 24.18 -13.19
C ASP A 31 8.06 25.04 -11.94
N LEU A 32 8.41 24.50 -10.77
CA LEU A 32 8.21 25.16 -9.49
C LEU A 32 9.27 26.23 -9.20
N ALA A 33 10.42 26.19 -9.88
CA ALA A 33 11.48 27.18 -9.70
C ALA A 33 11.21 28.45 -10.52
N ARG A 34 10.80 28.30 -11.79
CA ARG A 34 10.56 29.45 -12.70
C ARG A 34 9.09 29.84 -12.84
N GLY A 35 8.18 28.97 -12.44
CA GLY A 35 6.75 29.28 -12.41
C GLY A 35 6.04 29.25 -13.77
N HIS A 36 6.66 28.76 -14.83
CA HIS A 36 6.01 28.49 -16.13
C HIS A 36 5.83 26.99 -16.39
N LEU A 37 5.20 26.60 -17.49
CA LEU A 37 5.16 25.19 -17.92
C LEU A 37 6.60 24.70 -18.15
N VAL A 38 6.94 23.48 -17.72
CA VAL A 38 8.31 22.96 -17.82
C VAL A 38 8.82 23.00 -19.26
N ASN A 39 10.07 23.43 -19.44
CA ASN A 39 10.66 23.54 -20.77
C ASN A 39 11.07 22.16 -21.29
N GLN A 40 11.05 21.99 -22.62
CA GLN A 40 11.63 20.79 -23.23
C GLN A 40 13.15 20.78 -23.00
N GLY A 41 13.69 19.61 -22.63
CA GLY A 41 15.09 19.46 -22.26
C GLY A 41 15.41 19.73 -20.79
N GLU A 42 14.42 20.08 -19.96
CA GLU A 42 14.61 20.27 -18.52
C GLU A 42 14.95 18.94 -17.81
N ALA A 43 16.02 18.93 -17.01
CA ALA A 43 16.51 17.74 -16.31
C ALA A 43 15.71 17.45 -15.03
N VAL A 44 14.40 17.20 -15.17
CA VAL A 44 13.45 17.00 -14.04
C VAL A 44 13.86 15.89 -13.07
N GLY A 45 14.58 14.87 -13.54
CA GLY A 45 15.10 13.79 -12.70
C GLY A 45 16.16 14.27 -11.71
N VAL A 46 17.08 15.14 -12.15
CA VAL A 46 18.11 15.72 -11.27
C VAL A 46 17.48 16.70 -10.29
N ILE A 47 16.55 17.53 -10.75
CA ILE A 47 15.81 18.47 -9.90
C ILE A 47 15.07 17.70 -8.81
N ALA A 48 14.33 16.63 -9.16
CA ALA A 48 13.63 15.80 -8.18
C ALA A 48 14.56 15.16 -7.15
N ALA A 49 15.71 14.64 -7.59
CA ALA A 49 16.69 14.05 -6.68
C ALA A 49 17.27 15.10 -5.70
N GLN A 50 17.57 16.31 -6.18
CA GLN A 50 18.06 17.40 -5.33
C GLN A 50 17.00 17.90 -4.35
N SER A 51 15.76 18.11 -4.81
CA SER A 51 14.63 18.57 -3.98
C SER A 51 14.28 17.61 -2.83
N ILE A 52 14.71 16.35 -2.91
CA ILE A 52 14.54 15.35 -1.85
C ILE A 52 15.84 15.20 -1.04
N GLY A 53 16.98 15.09 -1.72
CA GLY A 53 18.27 14.84 -1.09
C GLY A 53 18.78 15.99 -0.22
N GLU A 54 18.71 17.24 -0.68
CA GLU A 54 19.18 18.40 0.09
C GLU A 54 18.41 18.54 1.41
N PRO A 55 17.06 18.60 1.41
CA PRO A 55 16.32 18.61 2.66
C PRO A 55 16.59 17.35 3.49
N GLY A 56 16.68 16.17 2.88
CA GLY A 56 16.97 14.92 3.58
C GLY A 56 18.28 14.96 4.37
N THR A 57 19.36 15.51 3.79
CA THR A 57 20.63 15.70 4.52
C THR A 57 20.50 16.69 5.68
N GLN A 58 19.71 17.74 5.50
CA GLN A 58 19.42 18.70 6.56
C GLN A 58 18.59 18.07 7.70
N LEU A 59 17.65 17.17 7.37
CA LEU A 59 16.84 16.46 8.35
C LEU A 59 17.70 15.63 9.28
N THR A 60 18.64 14.86 8.74
CA THR A 60 19.58 14.06 9.54
C THR A 60 20.29 14.91 10.58
N MET A 61 20.78 16.09 10.21
CA MET A 61 21.44 16.98 11.16
C MET A 61 20.49 17.52 12.25
N ARG A 62 19.21 17.79 11.95
CA ARG A 62 18.24 18.33 12.92
C ARG A 62 17.69 17.26 13.88
N THR A 63 17.40 16.05 13.39
CA THR A 63 16.77 14.98 14.18
C THR A 63 17.65 14.54 15.36
N PHE A 64 18.99 14.52 15.21
CA PHE A 64 19.91 14.18 16.31
C PHE A 64 19.82 15.14 17.52
N HIS A 65 19.34 16.37 17.34
CA HIS A 65 19.26 17.37 18.40
C HIS A 65 17.91 17.34 19.15
N ILE A 66 16.87 16.73 18.56
CA ILE A 66 15.49 16.70 19.09
C ILE A 66 15.14 15.31 19.66
N GLY A 67 15.95 14.28 19.38
CA GLY A 67 15.70 12.86 19.71
C GLY A 67 15.58 12.50 21.20
N GLY A 68 15.57 13.46 22.12
CA GLY A 68 15.37 13.24 23.56
C GLY A 68 13.91 13.34 24.03
N ALA A 69 12.98 13.89 23.22
CA ALA A 69 11.59 14.08 23.63
C ALA A 69 10.64 13.26 22.73
N ALA A 70 10.20 12.10 23.23
CA ALA A 70 9.09 11.37 22.63
C ALA A 70 7.79 12.14 22.86
N SER A 71 7.13 12.59 21.79
CA SER A 71 5.78 13.13 21.87
C SER A 71 4.80 12.10 21.30
N THR A 72 3.84 11.69 22.12
CA THR A 72 2.76 10.80 21.71
C THR A 72 1.75 11.62 20.91
N ALA A 73 1.63 11.35 19.61
CA ALA A 73 0.47 11.82 18.87
C ALA A 73 -0.76 11.04 19.35
N ALA A 74 -1.85 11.74 19.66
CA ALA A 74 -3.11 11.09 20.02
C ALA A 74 -3.61 10.24 18.84
N ALA A 75 -4.06 9.02 19.13
CA ALA A 75 -4.65 8.16 18.12
C ALA A 75 -5.99 8.75 17.64
N GLU A 76 -6.24 8.73 16.34
CA GLU A 76 -7.51 9.17 15.77
C GLU A 76 -8.66 8.30 16.31
N ASN A 77 -9.65 8.93 16.91
CA ASN A 77 -10.76 8.27 17.59
C ASN A 77 -12.14 8.69 17.05
N SER A 78 -12.19 9.60 16.08
CA SER A 78 -13.45 10.12 15.55
C SER A 78 -13.33 10.59 14.11
N ILE A 79 -14.46 10.58 13.40
CA ILE A 79 -14.62 11.16 12.06
C ILE A 79 -15.49 12.39 12.19
N GLN A 80 -14.99 13.52 11.71
CA GLN A 80 -15.73 14.77 11.59
C GLN A 80 -16.03 15.04 10.12
N SER A 81 -17.26 15.45 9.82
CA SER A 81 -17.66 15.84 8.47
C SER A 81 -16.95 17.12 8.06
N LYS A 82 -16.38 17.17 6.85
CA LYS A 82 -15.72 18.37 6.32
C LYS A 82 -16.66 19.20 5.44
N ASN A 83 -17.79 18.61 5.04
CA ASN A 83 -18.78 19.21 4.15
C ASN A 83 -20.21 19.01 4.69
N ASP A 84 -21.13 19.83 4.21
CA ASP A 84 -22.57 19.60 4.43
C ASP A 84 -23.05 18.49 3.47
N GLY A 85 -24.00 17.68 3.91
CA GLY A 85 -24.58 16.63 3.07
C GLY A 85 -25.48 15.66 3.84
N THR A 86 -25.80 14.52 3.22
CA THR A 86 -26.53 13.41 3.82
C THR A 86 -25.62 12.20 3.97
N ILE A 87 -25.71 11.52 5.11
CA ILE A 87 -24.96 10.29 5.38
C ILE A 87 -25.59 9.14 4.60
N HIS A 88 -24.77 8.33 3.95
CA HIS A 88 -25.16 7.06 3.34
C HIS A 88 -24.21 5.95 3.75
N LEU A 89 -24.75 4.91 4.38
CA LEU A 89 -23.99 3.76 4.86
C LEU A 89 -23.98 2.64 3.80
N ASN A 90 -22.79 2.29 3.30
CA ASN A 90 -22.61 1.18 2.36
C ASN A 90 -22.09 -0.06 3.10
N ASN A 91 -22.66 -1.22 2.77
CA ASN A 91 -22.29 -2.53 3.35
C ASN A 91 -22.31 -2.56 4.89
N ALA A 92 -23.08 -1.67 5.51
CA ALA A 92 -23.15 -1.54 6.96
C ALA A 92 -24.34 -2.30 7.54
N LYS A 93 -24.04 -3.24 8.44
CA LYS A 93 -24.96 -3.68 9.49
C LYS A 93 -24.73 -2.85 10.74
N PHE A 94 -25.82 -2.38 11.33
CA PHE A 94 -25.81 -1.60 12.56
C PHE A 94 -26.96 -2.03 13.46
N VAL A 95 -26.79 -1.76 14.75
CA VAL A 95 -27.82 -1.97 15.76
C VAL A 95 -28.03 -0.67 16.54
N VAL A 96 -29.23 -0.48 17.08
CA VAL A 96 -29.56 0.70 17.89
C VAL A 96 -29.42 0.33 19.37
N ASN A 97 -28.53 1.02 20.09
CA ASN A 97 -28.36 0.80 21.52
C ASN A 97 -29.51 1.47 22.31
N LYS A 98 -29.70 1.12 23.58
CA LYS A 98 -30.63 1.71 24.54
C LYS A 98 -30.57 3.24 24.58
N ASP A 99 -29.38 3.82 24.36
CA ASP A 99 -29.16 5.28 24.31
C ASP A 99 -29.59 5.92 22.98
N GLY A 100 -30.20 5.17 22.06
CA GLY A 100 -30.64 5.65 20.75
C GLY A 100 -29.52 5.87 19.74
N LYS A 101 -28.29 5.46 20.06
CA LYS A 101 -27.13 5.57 19.16
C LYS A 101 -27.00 4.37 18.23
N PHE A 102 -26.51 4.61 17.02
CA PHE A 102 -26.28 3.55 16.04
C PHE A 102 -24.87 2.98 16.22
N VAL A 103 -24.77 1.69 16.46
CA VAL A 103 -23.48 1.00 16.65
C VAL A 103 -23.24 0.09 15.46
N ILE A 104 -22.11 0.29 14.78
CA ILE A 104 -21.72 -0.52 13.63
C ILE A 104 -21.26 -1.90 14.07
N THR A 105 -21.90 -2.95 13.55
CA THR A 105 -21.58 -4.36 13.85
C THR A 105 -20.90 -5.06 12.68
N SER A 106 -20.48 -4.33 11.65
CA SER A 106 -19.83 -4.87 10.45
C SER A 106 -18.52 -4.15 10.12
N ARG A 107 -17.48 -4.92 9.83
CA ARG A 107 -16.10 -4.42 9.59
C ARG A 107 -15.86 -3.82 8.21
N ALA A 108 -16.69 -4.17 7.23
CA ALA A 108 -16.64 -3.64 5.86
C ALA A 108 -17.52 -2.39 5.68
N SER A 109 -17.99 -1.77 6.77
CA SER A 109 -18.84 -0.60 6.73
C SER A 109 -18.10 0.60 6.14
N GLU A 110 -18.74 1.26 5.19
CA GLU A 110 -18.25 2.52 4.65
C GLU A 110 -19.31 3.60 4.85
N LEU A 111 -18.89 4.73 5.38
CA LEU A 111 -19.71 5.93 5.48
C LEU A 111 -19.39 6.83 4.29
N THR A 112 -20.42 7.18 3.53
CA THR A 112 -20.34 8.16 2.46
C THR A 112 -21.17 9.38 2.79
N ILE A 113 -20.64 10.57 2.52
CA ILE A 113 -21.40 11.83 2.65
C ILE A 113 -21.73 12.29 1.23
N VAL A 114 -23.02 12.47 0.97
CA VAL A 114 -23.57 12.77 -0.34
C VAL A 114 -24.18 14.18 -0.31
N ASP A 115 -23.94 14.96 -1.35
CA ASP A 115 -24.51 16.30 -1.53
C ASP A 115 -26.00 16.22 -1.94
N GLU A 116 -26.75 17.32 -1.91
CA GLU A 116 -28.17 17.39 -2.33
C GLU A 116 -28.39 16.91 -3.78
N LEU A 117 -27.34 16.97 -4.61
CA LEU A 117 -27.31 16.52 -6.00
C LEU A 117 -26.98 15.02 -6.17
N GLY A 118 -26.91 14.24 -5.09
CA GLY A 118 -26.62 12.81 -5.15
C GLY A 118 -25.15 12.45 -5.43
N ARG A 119 -24.22 13.41 -5.30
CA ARG A 119 -22.78 13.21 -5.53
C ARG A 119 -22.06 12.90 -4.23
N THR A 120 -21.29 11.82 -4.19
CA THR A 120 -20.43 11.48 -3.05
C THR A 120 -19.30 12.50 -2.89
N LYS A 121 -19.29 13.22 -1.77
CA LYS A 121 -18.25 14.18 -1.38
C LYS A 121 -17.16 13.49 -0.55
N GLU A 122 -17.58 12.72 0.45
CA GLU A 122 -16.67 12.05 1.36
C GLU A 122 -16.93 10.54 1.41
N LYS A 123 -15.87 9.78 1.63
CA LYS A 123 -15.93 8.33 1.82
C LYS A 123 -14.94 7.95 2.90
N HIS A 124 -15.43 7.38 3.98
CA HIS A 124 -14.65 6.97 5.15
C HIS A 124 -14.95 5.50 5.46
N LYS A 125 -13.93 4.73 5.84
CA LYS A 125 -14.12 3.35 6.32
C LYS A 125 -14.43 3.41 7.81
N LEU A 126 -15.49 2.73 8.24
CA LEU A 126 -15.89 2.69 9.65
C LEU A 126 -15.34 1.43 10.33
N PRO A 127 -14.57 1.57 11.42
CA PRO A 127 -14.20 0.43 12.26
C PRO A 127 -15.41 -0.24 12.89
N TYR A 128 -15.31 -1.55 13.17
CA TYR A 128 -16.31 -2.26 13.96
C TYR A 128 -16.45 -1.67 15.36
N GLY A 129 -17.69 -1.51 15.81
CA GLY A 129 -18.03 -0.88 17.08
C GLY A 129 -17.96 0.64 17.08
N SER A 130 -17.83 1.26 15.90
CA SER A 130 -18.00 2.70 15.76
C SER A 130 -19.42 3.10 16.14
N ILE A 131 -19.52 4.12 16.98
CA ILE A 131 -20.78 4.72 17.42
C ILE A 131 -21.06 5.92 16.51
N LEU A 132 -22.19 5.88 15.82
CA LEU A 132 -22.69 6.93 14.97
C LEU A 132 -23.76 7.71 15.74
N ASP A 133 -23.62 9.03 15.79
CA ASP A 133 -24.62 9.92 16.39
C ASP A 133 -25.81 10.17 15.44
N LYS A 134 -25.62 9.96 14.13
CA LYS A 134 -26.61 10.16 13.07
C LYS A 134 -26.82 8.89 12.24
N GLY A 135 -28.07 8.63 11.89
CA GLY A 135 -28.50 7.44 11.13
C GLY A 135 -28.23 7.52 9.62
N ASP A 136 -28.56 6.43 8.92
CA ASP A 136 -28.52 6.41 7.45
C ASP A 136 -29.55 7.40 6.86
N SER A 137 -29.16 8.13 5.82
CA SER A 137 -29.94 9.20 5.17
C SER A 137 -30.21 10.44 6.02
N GLU A 138 -29.54 10.63 7.16
CA GLU A 138 -29.64 11.85 7.95
C GLU A 138 -28.70 12.96 7.45
N ALA A 139 -29.12 14.22 7.63
CA ALA A 139 -28.35 15.39 7.25
C ALA A 139 -27.21 15.69 8.25
N VAL A 140 -26.03 15.97 7.74
CA VAL A 140 -24.82 16.33 8.48
C VAL A 140 -24.34 17.71 8.07
N ALA A 141 -23.97 18.53 9.06
CA ALA A 141 -23.34 19.80 8.83
C ALA A 141 -21.81 19.68 8.91
N LYS A 142 -21.11 20.60 8.26
CA LYS A 142 -19.66 20.72 8.35
C LYS A 142 -19.22 20.92 9.79
N GLY A 143 -18.33 20.04 10.27
CA GLY A 143 -17.79 20.03 11.62
C GLY A 143 -18.48 19.08 12.59
N ASP A 144 -19.62 18.49 12.19
CA ASP A 144 -20.30 17.49 13.01
C ASP A 144 -19.45 16.21 13.12
N THR A 145 -19.35 15.66 14.33
CA THR A 145 -18.82 14.32 14.54
C THR A 145 -19.84 13.31 14.05
N VAL A 146 -19.48 12.53 13.03
CA VAL A 146 -20.36 11.51 12.44
C VAL A 146 -20.16 10.15 13.09
N ALA A 147 -18.93 9.81 13.45
CA ALA A 147 -18.56 8.54 14.05
C ALA A 147 -17.51 8.72 15.14
N ASN A 148 -17.59 7.94 16.20
CA ASN A 148 -16.62 7.91 17.30
C ASN A 148 -16.35 6.46 17.72
N TRP A 149 -15.11 6.17 18.11
CA TRP A 149 -14.70 4.87 18.63
C TRP A 149 -13.59 5.01 19.67
N GLU A 150 -13.36 3.97 20.45
CA GLU A 150 -12.23 3.93 21.38
C GLU A 150 -10.95 3.53 20.60
N ALA A 151 -9.93 4.40 20.57
CA ALA A 151 -8.75 4.20 19.72
C ALA A 151 -7.74 3.15 20.22
N HIS A 152 -7.90 2.65 21.44
CA HIS A 152 -6.96 1.72 22.08
C HIS A 152 -7.59 0.36 22.41
N THR A 153 -8.84 0.18 22.02
CA THR A 153 -9.63 -0.98 22.39
C THR A 153 -10.51 -1.36 21.21
N LEU A 154 -10.51 -2.64 20.86
CA LEU A 154 -11.54 -3.19 20.01
C LEU A 154 -12.69 -3.67 20.90
N PRO A 155 -13.86 -3.03 20.88
CA PRO A 155 -15.01 -3.52 21.60
C PRO A 155 -15.54 -4.79 20.92
N ILE A 156 -16.07 -5.73 21.70
CA ILE A 156 -16.90 -6.85 21.24
C ILE A 156 -18.32 -6.49 21.63
N ILE A 157 -19.21 -6.36 20.65
CA ILE A 157 -20.56 -5.84 20.85
C ILE A 157 -21.58 -6.93 20.55
N THR A 158 -22.68 -6.94 21.31
CA THR A 158 -23.79 -7.85 21.06
C THR A 158 -24.82 -7.29 20.08
N GLU A 159 -25.32 -8.15 19.19
CA GLU A 159 -26.46 -7.84 18.30
C GLU A 159 -27.82 -8.16 18.93
N VAL A 160 -27.83 -8.86 20.08
CA VAL A 160 -29.05 -9.31 20.75
C VAL A 160 -29.05 -8.94 22.23
N ALA A 161 -30.24 -8.72 22.78
CA ALA A 161 -30.44 -8.59 24.21
C ALA A 161 -30.55 -9.98 24.85
N GLY A 162 -30.05 -10.12 26.07
CA GLY A 162 -30.12 -11.36 26.82
C GLY A 162 -29.33 -11.30 28.12
N ARG A 163 -29.31 -12.41 28.83
CA ARG A 163 -28.49 -12.59 30.03
C ARG A 163 -27.17 -13.24 29.65
N ILE A 164 -26.07 -12.72 30.20
CA ILE A 164 -24.73 -13.28 29.97
C ILE A 164 -24.60 -14.63 30.69
N GLN A 165 -24.05 -15.60 29.97
CA GLN A 165 -23.56 -16.85 30.50
C GLN A 165 -22.11 -17.08 30.06
N TYR A 166 -21.23 -17.30 31.03
CA TYR A 166 -19.86 -17.67 30.77
C TYR A 166 -19.70 -19.11 30.30
N VAL A 167 -18.94 -19.30 29.22
CA VAL A 167 -18.55 -20.62 28.69
C VAL A 167 -17.03 -20.71 28.71
N ASP A 168 -16.48 -21.76 29.32
CA ASP A 168 -15.03 -21.98 29.44
C ASP A 168 -14.25 -20.82 30.10
N MET A 169 -14.91 -19.97 30.89
CA MET A 169 -14.29 -18.90 31.68
C MET A 169 -14.20 -19.30 33.15
N ILE A 170 -13.03 -19.81 33.56
CA ILE A 170 -12.73 -20.28 34.90
C ILE A 170 -11.60 -19.42 35.47
N ASP A 171 -11.85 -18.81 36.62
CA ASP A 171 -10.88 -17.93 37.29
C ASP A 171 -9.60 -18.70 37.68
N GLY A 172 -8.44 -18.08 37.41
CA GLY A 172 -7.11 -18.66 37.57
C GLY A 172 -6.71 -19.69 36.50
N VAL A 173 -7.61 -20.10 35.60
CA VAL A 173 -7.33 -21.08 34.52
C VAL A 173 -7.40 -20.42 33.14
N THR A 174 -8.54 -19.83 32.79
CA THR A 174 -8.76 -19.16 31.49
C THR A 174 -8.98 -17.67 31.63
N VAL A 175 -9.36 -17.18 32.80
CA VAL A 175 -9.48 -15.76 33.12
C VAL A 175 -8.76 -15.43 34.42
N SER A 176 -8.32 -14.18 34.57
CA SER A 176 -7.74 -13.63 35.79
C SER A 176 -8.55 -12.41 36.20
N ARG A 177 -9.16 -12.46 37.39
CA ARG A 177 -9.88 -11.31 37.94
C ARG A 177 -8.92 -10.26 38.47
N GLN A 178 -9.05 -9.03 37.97
CA GLN A 178 -8.36 -7.84 38.44
C GLN A 178 -9.40 -6.88 39.02
N THR A 179 -9.18 -6.43 40.26
CA THR A 179 -10.01 -5.40 40.88
C THR A 179 -9.23 -4.10 40.81
N ASP A 180 -9.85 -3.05 40.27
CA ASP A 180 -9.24 -1.72 40.25
C ASP A 180 -9.36 -1.09 41.64
N ASP A 181 -8.21 -0.82 42.27
CA ASP A 181 -8.12 -0.27 43.63
C ASP A 181 -8.75 1.13 43.76
N LEU A 182 -8.89 1.88 42.65
CA LEU A 182 -9.46 3.23 42.65
C LEU A 182 -10.98 3.23 42.51
N THR A 183 -11.54 2.36 41.66
CA THR A 183 -12.98 2.35 41.33
C THR A 183 -13.75 1.24 42.05
N GLY A 184 -13.04 0.24 42.59
CA GLY A 184 -13.65 -0.97 43.17
C GLY A 184 -14.32 -1.88 42.15
N LEU A 185 -14.21 -1.56 40.85
CA LEU A 185 -14.79 -2.37 39.78
C LEU A 185 -13.92 -3.59 39.51
N SER A 186 -14.58 -4.75 39.43
CA SER A 186 -13.95 -6.01 39.02
C SER A 186 -13.95 -6.12 37.50
N SER A 187 -12.80 -6.45 36.93
CA SER A 187 -12.66 -6.83 35.52
C SER A 187 -11.99 -8.19 35.42
N SER A 188 -12.35 -8.98 34.43
CA SER A 188 -11.76 -10.30 34.17
C SER A 188 -10.96 -10.23 32.87
N GLU A 189 -9.64 -10.39 32.98
CA GLU A 189 -8.75 -10.47 31.82
C GLU A 189 -8.65 -11.93 31.36
N VAL A 190 -8.87 -12.19 30.08
CA VAL A 190 -8.73 -13.53 29.49
C VAL A 190 -7.26 -13.89 29.36
N THR A 191 -6.82 -14.96 30.01
CA THR A 191 -5.44 -15.44 29.92
C THR A 191 -5.15 -15.98 28.51
N ASP A 192 -4.00 -15.61 27.96
CA ASP A 192 -3.53 -16.13 26.66
C ASP A 192 -3.31 -17.65 26.70
N ALA A 193 -3.69 -18.37 25.66
CA ALA A 193 -3.61 -19.84 25.58
C ALA A 193 -2.20 -20.38 25.86
N ALA A 194 -1.15 -19.61 25.53
CA ALA A 194 0.24 -19.96 25.82
C ALA A 194 0.59 -19.91 27.32
N ALA A 195 -0.09 -19.06 28.10
CA ALA A 195 0.14 -18.85 29.53
C ALA A 195 -0.80 -19.67 30.43
N ARG A 196 -1.73 -20.44 29.84
CA ARG A 196 -2.70 -21.25 30.60
C ARG A 196 -2.08 -22.54 31.16
N PRO A 197 -2.55 -23.00 32.33
CA PRO A 197 -2.26 -24.34 32.84
C PRO A 197 -2.68 -25.44 31.85
N ALA A 198 -2.11 -26.65 31.97
CA ALA A 198 -2.41 -27.77 31.07
C ALA A 198 -3.91 -28.10 30.97
N ALA A 199 -4.67 -27.90 32.05
CA ALA A 199 -6.13 -28.11 32.09
C ALA A 199 -6.93 -27.10 31.25
N GLY A 200 -6.38 -25.92 30.95
CA GLY A 200 -7.06 -24.83 30.23
C GLY A 200 -6.55 -24.58 28.80
N LYS A 201 -5.62 -25.39 28.30
CA LYS A 201 -4.99 -25.19 26.98
C LYS A 201 -5.96 -25.34 25.81
N ASP A 202 -6.91 -26.26 25.91
CA ASP A 202 -7.90 -26.53 24.85
C ASP A 202 -9.24 -25.79 25.06
N MET A 203 -9.42 -25.13 26.20
CA MET A 203 -10.64 -24.37 26.54
C MET A 203 -10.75 -23.10 25.70
N ARG A 204 -11.96 -22.75 25.27
CA ARG A 204 -12.22 -21.57 24.43
C ARG A 204 -13.15 -20.59 25.15
N PRO A 205 -12.61 -19.67 25.97
CA PRO A 205 -13.44 -18.74 26.73
C PRO A 205 -14.35 -17.95 25.79
N ALA A 206 -15.64 -17.96 26.10
CA ALA A 206 -16.65 -17.29 25.32
C ALA A 206 -17.77 -16.74 26.22
N ILE A 207 -18.37 -15.65 25.77
CA ILE A 207 -19.59 -15.10 26.37
C ILE A 207 -20.76 -15.57 25.52
N LYS A 208 -21.73 -16.23 26.14
CA LYS A 208 -22.96 -16.68 25.52
C LYS A 208 -24.14 -15.85 26.04
N LEU A 209 -25.14 -15.62 25.21
CA LEU A 209 -26.38 -14.95 25.62
C LEU A 209 -27.53 -15.94 25.70
N VAL A 210 -28.21 -15.95 26.84
CA VAL A 210 -29.38 -16.79 27.12
C VAL A 210 -30.62 -15.94 27.39
N ASP A 211 -31.79 -16.50 27.11
CA ASP A 211 -33.09 -15.92 27.44
C ASP A 211 -33.41 -16.07 28.95
N GLU A 212 -34.56 -15.55 29.40
CA GLU A 212 -35.01 -15.68 30.79
C GLU A 212 -35.22 -17.14 31.25
N GLN A 213 -35.33 -18.07 30.30
CA GLN A 213 -35.58 -19.50 30.52
C GLN A 213 -34.29 -20.34 30.44
N GLY A 214 -33.14 -19.71 30.15
CA GLY A 214 -31.84 -20.35 30.01
C GLY A 214 -31.59 -21.00 28.65
N ASN A 215 -32.42 -20.74 27.64
CA ASN A 215 -32.16 -21.18 26.27
C ASN A 215 -31.30 -20.18 25.52
N ASP A 216 -30.60 -20.65 24.49
CA ASP A 216 -29.69 -19.84 23.71
C ASP A 216 -30.44 -18.81 22.85
N VAL A 217 -30.03 -17.55 22.96
CA VAL A 217 -30.52 -16.51 22.06
C VAL A 217 -29.80 -16.66 20.71
N MET A 218 -30.55 -16.72 19.62
CA MET A 218 -30.00 -16.89 18.28
C MET A 218 -29.68 -15.54 17.63
N ILE A 219 -28.60 -15.45 16.85
CA ILE A 219 -28.23 -14.21 16.16
C ILE A 219 -29.22 -13.94 15.02
N PRO A 220 -29.80 -12.72 14.91
CA PRO A 220 -30.80 -12.39 13.90
C PRO A 220 -30.34 -12.71 12.48
N GLY A 221 -31.10 -13.54 11.77
CA GLY A 221 -30.80 -13.95 10.40
C GLY A 221 -29.86 -15.16 10.27
N THR A 222 -29.46 -15.81 11.37
CA THR A 222 -28.68 -17.05 11.34
C THR A 222 -29.20 -18.07 12.37
N ASP A 223 -29.05 -19.36 12.08
CA ASP A 223 -29.33 -20.45 13.03
C ASP A 223 -28.16 -20.69 14.01
N MET A 224 -27.37 -19.67 14.32
CA MET A 224 -26.24 -19.76 15.24
C MET A 224 -26.59 -19.15 16.61
N PRO A 225 -26.23 -19.81 17.73
CA PRO A 225 -26.37 -19.23 19.05
C PRO A 225 -25.46 -18.00 19.20
N ALA A 226 -25.91 -17.00 19.93
CA ALA A 226 -25.18 -15.76 20.23
C ALA A 226 -24.05 -16.04 21.23
N GLN A 227 -22.98 -16.64 20.70
CA GLN A 227 -21.78 -17.00 21.43
C GLN A 227 -20.57 -16.27 20.84
N TYR A 228 -19.94 -15.42 21.67
CA TYR A 228 -18.82 -14.57 21.30
C TYR A 228 -17.54 -15.12 21.91
N PHE A 229 -16.64 -15.62 21.08
CA PHE A 229 -15.34 -16.12 21.54
C PHE A 229 -14.40 -14.96 21.90
N LEU A 230 -13.73 -15.09 23.04
CA LEU A 230 -12.82 -14.08 23.55
C LEU A 230 -11.35 -14.49 23.31
N PRO A 231 -10.55 -13.67 22.60
CA PRO A 231 -9.12 -13.91 22.48
C PRO A 231 -8.38 -13.61 23.79
N GLY A 232 -7.14 -14.09 23.90
CA GLY A 232 -6.28 -13.73 25.02
C GLY A 232 -6.10 -12.22 25.15
N LYS A 233 -6.00 -11.73 26.39
CA LYS A 233 -5.93 -10.32 26.81
C LYS A 233 -7.21 -9.52 26.65
N ALA A 234 -8.31 -10.13 26.19
CA ALA A 234 -9.61 -9.48 26.23
C ALA A 234 -10.00 -9.19 27.69
N ILE A 235 -10.46 -7.97 27.96
CA ILE A 235 -10.90 -7.52 29.28
C ILE A 235 -12.43 -7.52 29.28
N VAL A 236 -13.02 -8.35 30.14
CA VAL A 236 -14.46 -8.44 30.37
C VAL A 236 -14.79 -7.64 31.62
N GLN A 237 -15.73 -6.70 31.53
CA GLN A 237 -16.14 -5.86 32.66
C GLN A 237 -17.53 -6.20 33.20
N ILE A 238 -18.26 -7.07 32.51
CA ILE A 238 -19.62 -7.45 32.89
C ILE A 238 -19.57 -8.80 33.59
N GLU A 239 -20.32 -8.98 34.66
CA GLU A 239 -20.34 -10.24 35.42
C GLU A 239 -21.30 -11.27 34.82
N ASP A 240 -21.03 -12.55 35.11
CA ASP A 240 -21.91 -13.66 34.74
C ASP A 240 -23.32 -13.48 35.31
N GLY A 241 -24.35 -13.74 34.50
CA GLY A 241 -25.75 -13.53 34.89
C GLY A 241 -26.26 -12.09 34.76
N SER A 242 -25.44 -11.13 34.33
CA SER A 242 -25.89 -9.76 34.07
C SER A 242 -26.73 -9.66 32.80
N GLU A 243 -27.67 -8.72 32.77
CA GLU A 243 -28.49 -8.43 31.58
C GLU A 243 -27.83 -7.38 30.69
N VAL A 244 -27.76 -7.67 29.39
CA VAL A 244 -27.23 -6.77 28.37
C VAL A 244 -28.27 -6.45 27.31
N GLY A 245 -28.24 -5.22 26.83
CA GLY A 245 -29.04 -4.74 25.71
C GLY A 245 -28.36 -4.97 24.37
N ILE A 246 -29.12 -4.76 23.30
CA ILE A 246 -28.60 -4.73 21.94
C ILE A 246 -27.61 -3.57 21.83
N GLY A 247 -26.42 -3.81 21.26
CA GLY A 247 -25.39 -2.78 21.07
C GLY A 247 -24.46 -2.55 22.27
N ASP A 248 -24.65 -3.27 23.38
CA ASP A 248 -23.78 -3.18 24.55
C ASP A 248 -22.43 -3.89 24.31
N THR A 249 -21.36 -3.35 24.91
CA THR A 249 -19.99 -3.89 24.80
C THR A 249 -19.78 -4.99 25.83
N LEU A 250 -19.57 -6.22 25.37
CA LEU A 250 -19.31 -7.41 26.20
C LEU A 250 -17.88 -7.46 26.74
N ALA A 251 -16.91 -7.13 25.90
CA ALA A 251 -15.49 -7.16 26.23
C ALA A 251 -14.71 -6.13 25.42
N ARG A 252 -13.54 -5.74 25.92
CA ARG A 252 -12.61 -4.85 25.21
C ARG A 252 -11.29 -5.56 25.01
N ILE A 253 -10.81 -5.59 23.77
CA ILE A 253 -9.47 -6.11 23.47
C ILE A 253 -8.53 -4.90 23.43
N PRO A 254 -7.60 -4.76 24.40
CA PRO A 254 -6.62 -3.70 24.35
C PRO A 254 -5.75 -3.90 23.11
N GLN A 255 -5.85 -2.97 22.17
CA GLN A 255 -4.92 -2.89 21.08
C GLN A 255 -3.72 -2.09 21.55
N LYS A 256 -2.52 -2.64 21.33
CA LYS A 256 -1.36 -1.77 21.25
C LYS A 256 -1.62 -0.90 20.04
N SER A 257 -1.97 0.37 20.28
CA SER A 257 -1.89 1.41 19.25
C SER A 257 -0.59 1.17 18.51
N GLY A 258 -0.67 0.97 17.19
CA GLY A 258 0.49 0.68 16.34
C GLY A 258 1.65 1.52 16.84
N GLY A 259 2.70 0.83 17.30
CA GLY A 259 3.76 1.44 18.09
C GLY A 259 4.24 2.74 17.45
N ASN A 260 4.65 3.71 18.27
CA ASN A 260 5.15 5.04 17.89
C ASN A 260 5.42 5.13 16.39
N LYS A 261 4.65 5.94 15.64
CA LYS A 261 5.15 6.45 14.35
C LYS A 261 6.51 7.04 14.68
N ASP A 262 7.57 6.31 14.35
CA ASP A 262 8.89 6.56 14.90
C ASP A 262 9.41 7.86 14.28
N ILE A 263 9.11 8.98 14.94
CA ILE A 263 9.51 10.33 14.52
C ILE A 263 11.05 10.43 14.52
N THR A 264 11.75 9.57 15.27
CA THR A 264 13.21 9.59 15.37
C THR A 264 13.91 8.91 14.19
N GLY A 265 13.19 8.10 13.40
CA GLY A 265 13.73 7.33 12.27
C GLY A 265 13.45 7.90 10.87
N GLY A 266 13.04 9.17 10.75
CA GLY A 266 12.49 9.76 9.51
C GLY A 266 13.26 9.43 8.22
N LEU A 267 14.56 9.74 8.15
CA LEU A 267 15.35 9.46 6.94
C LEU A 267 15.61 7.97 6.70
N PRO A 268 15.97 7.14 7.71
CA PRO A 268 16.02 5.68 7.55
C PRO A 268 14.74 5.09 6.94
N ARG A 269 13.56 5.56 7.36
CA ARG A 269 12.27 5.12 6.81
C ARG A 269 12.13 5.49 5.32
N VAL A 270 12.47 6.73 4.96
CA VAL A 270 12.48 7.18 3.55
C VAL A 270 13.46 6.36 2.71
N ALA A 271 14.63 6.04 3.26
CA ALA A 271 15.62 5.19 2.60
C ALA A 271 15.09 3.78 2.38
N ASP A 272 14.44 3.17 3.38
CA ASP A 272 13.84 1.84 3.24
C ASP A 272 12.72 1.80 2.19
N LEU A 273 11.93 2.88 2.06
CA LEU A 273 10.91 3.03 1.02
C LEU A 273 11.53 3.10 -0.38
N PHE A 274 12.55 3.93 -0.58
CA PHE A 274 13.23 4.05 -1.88
C PHE A 274 14.12 2.85 -2.23
N GLU A 275 14.58 2.10 -1.24
CA GLU A 275 15.23 0.80 -1.46
C GLU A 275 14.21 -0.36 -1.61
N ALA A 276 12.91 -0.07 -1.56
CA ALA A 276 11.83 -1.05 -1.65
C ALA A 276 12.05 -2.24 -0.70
N ARG A 277 12.55 -1.98 0.50
CA ARG A 277 12.86 -3.04 1.48
C ARG A 277 11.59 -3.59 2.09
N LYS A 278 11.57 -4.91 2.28
CA LYS A 278 10.46 -5.57 2.97
C LYS A 278 10.61 -5.37 4.48
N PRO A 279 9.56 -4.92 5.18
CA PRO A 279 9.54 -4.90 6.64
C PRO A 279 9.84 -6.29 7.20
N LYS A 280 10.41 -6.36 8.41
CA LYS A 280 10.65 -7.64 9.11
C LYS A 280 9.36 -8.42 9.33
N GLU A 281 8.28 -7.69 9.61
CA GLU A 281 6.98 -8.23 9.94
C GLU A 281 5.89 -7.52 9.09
N PRO A 282 5.73 -7.89 7.80
CA PRO A 282 4.83 -7.17 6.89
C PRO A 282 3.36 -7.49 7.16
N ALA A 283 2.47 -6.58 6.76
CA ALA A 283 1.03 -6.86 6.69
C ALA A 283 0.78 -8.02 5.71
N ILE A 284 -0.21 -8.87 6.02
CA ILE A 284 -0.66 -9.91 5.09
C ILE A 284 -1.90 -9.37 4.38
N LEU A 285 -1.87 -9.36 3.05
CA LEU A 285 -2.94 -8.84 2.20
C LEU A 285 -3.67 -9.99 1.50
N ALA A 286 -4.96 -9.81 1.22
CA ALA A 286 -5.76 -10.80 0.51
C ALA A 286 -5.32 -10.93 -0.96
N GLU A 287 -4.88 -12.12 -1.34
CA GLU A 287 -4.44 -12.42 -2.72
C GLU A 287 -5.60 -12.45 -3.72
N HIS A 288 -6.79 -12.81 -3.25
CA HIS A 288 -7.99 -12.96 -4.06
C HIS A 288 -9.21 -12.41 -3.36
N THR A 289 -10.19 -11.98 -4.15
CA THR A 289 -11.52 -11.61 -3.67
C THR A 289 -12.33 -12.88 -3.43
N GLY A 290 -12.96 -13.00 -2.26
CA GLY A 290 -13.75 -14.18 -1.91
C GLY A 290 -14.19 -14.23 -0.45
N THR A 291 -14.73 -15.37 -0.04
CA THR A 291 -15.15 -15.63 1.35
C THR A 291 -14.03 -16.34 2.09
N VAL A 292 -13.66 -15.81 3.26
CA VAL A 292 -12.60 -16.34 4.13
C VAL A 292 -13.14 -17.50 4.97
N SER A 293 -12.37 -18.58 5.06
CA SER A 293 -12.56 -19.66 6.01
C SER A 293 -11.23 -20.14 6.57
N PHE A 294 -11.25 -20.90 7.67
CA PHE A 294 -10.03 -21.41 8.28
C PHE A 294 -9.95 -22.92 8.15
N GLY A 295 -8.88 -23.40 7.52
CA GLY A 295 -8.60 -24.81 7.36
C GLY A 295 -7.96 -25.43 8.60
N LYS A 296 -7.65 -26.74 8.50
CA LYS A 296 -6.95 -27.48 9.55
C LYS A 296 -5.60 -26.85 9.89
N GLU A 297 -5.38 -26.57 11.17
CA GLU A 297 -4.16 -25.95 11.66
C GLU A 297 -2.96 -26.92 11.59
N THR A 298 -1.79 -26.41 11.23
CA THR A 298 -0.51 -27.14 11.25
C THR A 298 0.32 -26.67 12.45
N LYS A 299 1.38 -27.40 12.81
CA LYS A 299 2.33 -26.98 13.87
C LYS A 299 2.87 -25.56 13.59
N GLY A 300 2.38 -24.57 14.33
CA GLY A 300 2.84 -23.17 14.31
C GLY A 300 2.17 -22.23 13.28
N LYS A 301 1.35 -22.76 12.36
CA LYS A 301 0.66 -21.94 11.33
C LYS A 301 -0.82 -22.27 11.25
N ARG A 302 -1.65 -21.24 11.05
CA ARG A 302 -3.08 -21.31 10.76
C ARG A 302 -3.28 -21.25 9.24
N ARG A 303 -4.11 -22.14 8.69
CA ARG A 303 -4.42 -22.17 7.25
C ARG A 303 -5.60 -21.26 6.98
N LEU A 304 -5.37 -20.18 6.26
CA LEU A 304 -6.41 -19.31 5.72
C LEU A 304 -6.83 -19.88 4.36
N VAL A 305 -8.13 -19.95 4.11
CA VAL A 305 -8.69 -20.36 2.83
C VAL A 305 -9.58 -19.23 2.33
N ILE A 306 -9.34 -18.75 1.11
CA ILE A 306 -10.16 -17.74 0.45
C ILE A 306 -10.89 -18.43 -0.71
N THR A 307 -12.19 -18.60 -0.57
CA THR A 307 -13.04 -19.25 -1.59
C THR A 307 -13.61 -18.20 -2.52
N ARG A 308 -13.27 -18.25 -3.81
CA ARG A 308 -13.80 -17.33 -4.82
C ARG A 308 -15.24 -17.70 -5.19
N GLU A 309 -15.99 -16.77 -5.77
CA GLU A 309 -17.38 -17.04 -6.22
C GLU A 309 -17.49 -18.16 -7.27
N GLY A 310 -16.38 -18.48 -7.96
CA GLY A 310 -16.29 -19.60 -8.91
C GLY A 310 -15.95 -20.97 -8.31
N GLY A 311 -15.80 -21.08 -6.98
CA GLY A 311 -15.50 -22.34 -6.28
C GLY A 311 -14.00 -22.67 -6.11
N ASP A 312 -13.10 -21.96 -6.80
CA ASP A 312 -11.66 -22.10 -6.60
C ASP A 312 -11.26 -21.56 -5.22
N ALA A 313 -10.62 -22.42 -4.42
CA ALA A 313 -10.08 -22.08 -3.11
C ALA A 313 -8.59 -21.76 -3.21
N TYR A 314 -8.21 -20.56 -2.75
CA TYR A 314 -6.81 -20.19 -2.52
C TYR A 314 -6.46 -20.40 -1.05
N GLU A 315 -5.27 -20.91 -0.77
CA GLU A 315 -4.87 -21.23 0.59
C GLU A 315 -3.54 -20.60 0.96
N GLU A 316 -3.48 -20.03 2.15
CA GLU A 316 -2.29 -19.37 2.68
C GLU A 316 -2.01 -19.79 4.12
N MET A 317 -0.73 -19.96 4.46
CA MET A 317 -0.31 -20.43 5.76
C MET A 317 0.19 -19.26 6.62
N ILE A 318 -0.66 -18.75 7.49
CA ILE A 318 -0.38 -17.60 8.35
C ILE A 318 0.21 -18.04 9.70
N PRO A 319 1.29 -17.42 10.20
CA PRO A 319 1.81 -17.74 11.53
C PRO A 319 0.80 -17.49 12.66
N LYS A 320 0.68 -18.40 13.64
CA LYS A 320 -0.33 -18.30 14.71
C LYS A 320 -0.18 -17.10 15.65
N HIS A 321 1.02 -16.52 15.75
CA HIS A 321 1.26 -15.34 16.57
C HIS A 321 0.74 -14.04 15.95
N ARG A 322 0.37 -14.07 14.65
CA ARG A 322 -0.21 -12.91 13.98
C ARG A 322 -1.68 -12.76 14.35
N GLN A 323 -2.04 -11.54 14.74
CA GLN A 323 -3.43 -11.16 14.95
C GLN A 323 -4.10 -10.96 13.58
N LEU A 324 -5.25 -11.61 13.39
CA LEU A 324 -6.04 -11.53 12.17
C LEU A 324 -7.17 -10.52 12.36
N ASN A 325 -7.40 -9.71 11.33
CA ASN A 325 -8.48 -8.72 11.27
C ASN A 325 -9.77 -9.28 10.66
N VAL A 326 -9.71 -10.47 10.08
CA VAL A 326 -10.83 -11.09 9.35
C VAL A 326 -11.38 -12.32 10.10
N PHE A 327 -12.68 -12.53 10.00
CA PHE A 327 -13.37 -13.68 10.57
C PHE A 327 -13.76 -14.74 9.53
N GLU A 328 -14.13 -15.92 10.02
CA GLU A 328 -14.67 -16.98 9.19
C GLU A 328 -16.05 -16.59 8.63
N GLY A 329 -16.25 -16.80 7.33
CA GLY A 329 -17.46 -16.39 6.61
C GLY A 329 -17.44 -14.94 6.10
N GLU A 330 -16.41 -14.17 6.38
CA GLU A 330 -16.30 -12.77 5.93
C GLU A 330 -15.89 -12.69 4.45
N LYS A 331 -16.49 -11.75 3.70
CA LYS A 331 -16.08 -11.43 2.33
C LYS A 331 -14.94 -10.41 2.35
N VAL A 332 -13.87 -10.71 1.63
CA VAL A 332 -12.70 -9.83 1.47
C VAL A 332 -12.45 -9.53 0.01
N GLU A 333 -11.97 -8.32 -0.29
CA GLU A 333 -11.51 -7.96 -1.63
C GLU A 333 -10.00 -8.16 -1.78
N ARG A 334 -9.54 -8.37 -3.02
CA ARG A 334 -8.12 -8.49 -3.33
C ARG A 334 -7.37 -7.22 -2.90
N GLY A 335 -6.37 -7.40 -2.04
CA GLY A 335 -5.55 -6.34 -1.46
C GLY A 335 -6.04 -5.82 -0.11
N ASP A 336 -7.11 -6.38 0.48
CA ASP A 336 -7.52 -6.06 1.85
C ASP A 336 -6.54 -6.60 2.90
N VAL A 337 -6.42 -5.90 4.04
CA VAL A 337 -5.50 -6.28 5.12
C VAL A 337 -6.12 -7.41 5.96
N ILE A 338 -5.50 -8.60 5.88
CA ILE A 338 -5.88 -9.79 6.64
C ILE A 338 -5.25 -9.78 8.03
N ALA A 339 -3.97 -9.38 8.12
CA ALA A 339 -3.22 -9.34 9.37
C ALA A 339 -2.44 -8.03 9.49
N ASP A 340 -2.39 -7.50 10.70
CA ASP A 340 -1.73 -6.23 11.01
C ASP A 340 -0.23 -6.25 10.73
N GLY A 341 0.27 -5.13 10.21
CA GLY A 341 1.69 -4.86 9.96
C GLY A 341 1.87 -3.68 9.00
N PRO A 342 3.11 -3.24 8.73
CA PRO A 342 3.38 -2.27 7.67
C PRO A 342 3.17 -2.92 6.30
N GLU A 343 2.45 -2.25 5.40
CA GLU A 343 2.25 -2.74 4.04
C GLU A 343 3.57 -2.70 3.24
N THR A 344 3.81 -3.74 2.45
CA THR A 344 4.99 -3.82 1.57
C THR A 344 4.67 -3.20 0.20
N PRO A 345 5.49 -2.27 -0.31
CA PRO A 345 5.29 -1.69 -1.64
C PRO A 345 5.15 -2.72 -2.78
N HIS A 346 5.88 -3.84 -2.69
CA HIS A 346 5.79 -4.97 -3.63
C HIS A 346 4.41 -5.59 -3.70
N ASP A 347 3.78 -5.84 -2.55
CA ASP A 347 2.45 -6.45 -2.50
C ASP A 347 1.38 -5.46 -2.93
N ILE A 348 1.54 -4.17 -2.60
CA ILE A 348 0.66 -3.11 -3.11
C ILE A 348 0.72 -3.04 -4.64
N LEU A 349 1.93 -3.09 -5.23
CA LEU A 349 2.09 -3.09 -6.69
C LEU A 349 1.39 -4.29 -7.33
N ARG A 350 1.59 -5.49 -6.79
CA ARG A 350 1.05 -6.74 -7.33
C ARG A 350 -0.46 -6.86 -7.17
N LEU A 351 -1.03 -6.37 -6.07
CA LEU A 351 -2.45 -6.54 -5.72
C LEU A 351 -3.31 -5.35 -6.10
N ARG A 352 -2.85 -4.12 -5.84
CA ARG A 352 -3.61 -2.87 -6.05
C ARG A 352 -3.12 -2.06 -7.26
N GLY A 353 -1.96 -2.38 -7.81
CA GLY A 353 -1.41 -1.76 -9.01
C GLY A 353 -0.53 -0.52 -8.78
N ILE A 354 -0.05 0.05 -9.88
CA ILE A 354 0.96 1.13 -9.89
C ILE A 354 0.46 2.41 -9.21
N HIS A 355 -0.80 2.79 -9.43
CA HIS A 355 -1.37 4.02 -8.86
C HIS A 355 -1.43 3.96 -7.34
N ALA A 356 -1.96 2.87 -6.79
CA ALA A 356 -2.06 2.67 -5.34
C ALA A 356 -0.67 2.64 -4.69
N MET A 357 0.29 1.95 -5.32
CA MET A 357 1.67 1.91 -4.84
C MET A 357 2.34 3.29 -4.88
N THR A 358 2.15 4.05 -5.96
CA THR A 358 2.72 5.39 -6.11
C THR A 358 2.16 6.33 -5.04
N GLN A 359 0.84 6.29 -4.81
CA GLN A 359 0.19 7.08 -3.77
C GLN A 359 0.69 6.70 -2.37
N TYR A 360 0.85 5.40 -2.10
CA TYR A 360 1.41 4.92 -0.82
C TYR A 360 2.83 5.46 -0.58
N ILE A 361 3.75 5.27 -1.54
CA ILE A 361 5.14 5.75 -1.40
C ILE A 361 5.17 7.27 -1.27
N ALA A 362 4.41 7.99 -2.10
CA ALA A 362 4.36 9.46 -2.05
C ALA A 362 3.85 9.95 -0.69
N ASN A 363 2.78 9.37 -0.16
CA ASN A 363 2.22 9.75 1.13
C ASN A 363 3.15 9.44 2.29
N GLU A 364 3.72 8.23 2.34
CA GLU A 364 4.64 7.83 3.42
C GLU A 364 5.89 8.72 3.46
N VAL A 365 6.49 8.99 2.29
CA VAL A 365 7.65 9.90 2.20
C VAL A 365 7.24 11.32 2.59
N GLN A 366 6.06 11.77 2.16
CA GLN A 366 5.57 13.11 2.50
C GLN A 366 5.23 13.30 3.97
N GLU A 367 4.69 12.29 4.65
CA GLU A 367 4.46 12.36 6.10
C GLU A 367 5.76 12.68 6.84
N VAL A 368 6.87 12.03 6.46
CA VAL A 368 8.18 12.29 7.05
C VAL A 368 8.64 13.73 6.79
N TYR A 369 8.55 14.23 5.55
CA TYR A 369 8.99 15.60 5.24
C TYR A 369 8.07 16.66 5.85
N ARG A 370 6.75 16.43 5.87
CA ARG A 370 5.75 17.35 6.46
C ARG A 370 5.90 17.45 7.97
N LEU A 371 6.16 16.34 8.66
CA LEU A 371 6.45 16.32 10.10
C LEU A 371 7.64 17.23 10.45
N GLN A 372 8.59 17.38 9.52
CA GLN A 372 9.77 18.23 9.68
C GLN A 372 9.59 19.64 9.12
N GLY A 373 8.37 20.01 8.72
CA GLY A 373 8.03 21.33 8.19
C GLY A 373 8.49 21.58 6.75
N VAL A 374 9.03 20.57 6.05
CA VAL A 374 9.45 20.69 4.65
C VAL A 374 8.31 20.26 3.74
N LYS A 375 7.82 21.18 2.91
CA LYS A 375 6.78 20.89 1.91
C LYS A 375 7.46 20.60 0.58
N ILE A 376 7.47 19.34 0.17
CA ILE A 376 7.90 18.90 -1.16
C ILE A 376 6.66 18.75 -2.05
N ASN A 377 6.78 18.90 -3.36
CA ASN A 377 5.69 18.56 -4.28
C ASN A 377 5.79 17.09 -4.71
N ASP A 378 4.65 16.39 -4.75
CA ASP A 378 4.60 14.94 -5.01
C ASP A 378 5.22 14.55 -6.36
N LYS A 379 5.24 15.45 -7.35
CA LYS A 379 5.89 15.22 -8.66
C LYS A 379 7.36 14.81 -8.54
N HIS A 380 8.08 15.27 -7.52
CA HIS A 380 9.48 14.92 -7.32
C HIS A 380 9.60 13.48 -6.83
N ILE A 381 8.73 13.05 -5.91
CA ILE A 381 8.72 11.67 -5.40
C ILE A 381 8.27 10.72 -6.50
N GLU A 382 7.22 11.07 -7.25
CA GLU A 382 6.75 10.32 -8.42
C GLU A 382 7.86 10.14 -9.47
N THR A 383 8.73 11.13 -9.65
CA THR A 383 9.87 11.03 -10.59
C THR A 383 10.85 9.94 -10.14
N ILE A 384 11.06 9.75 -8.84
CA ILE A 384 11.87 8.65 -8.28
C ILE A 384 11.14 7.32 -8.40
N VAL A 385 9.85 7.27 -8.05
CA VAL A 385 9.02 6.05 -8.17
C VAL A 385 9.02 5.52 -9.61
N ARG A 386 9.00 6.43 -10.61
CA ARG A 386 9.15 6.04 -12.02
C ARG A 386 10.47 5.34 -12.31
N GLN A 387 11.57 5.74 -11.68
CA GLN A 387 12.87 5.07 -11.82
C GLN A 387 12.90 3.71 -11.11
N MET A 388 12.20 3.59 -9.98
CA MET A 388 12.05 2.30 -9.28
C MET A 388 11.26 1.28 -10.10
N LEU A 389 10.33 1.73 -10.96
CA LEU A 389 9.52 0.92 -11.88
C LEU A 389 10.14 0.77 -13.29
N ARG A 390 11.43 1.07 -13.46
CA ARG A 390 12.08 1.11 -14.79
C ARG A 390 12.17 -0.28 -15.45
N LYS A 391 12.16 -1.36 -14.68
CA LYS A 391 12.25 -2.74 -15.16
C LYS A 391 10.89 -3.44 -15.13
N CYS A 392 10.76 -4.43 -16.00
CA CYS A 392 9.66 -5.37 -16.01
C CYS A 392 10.17 -6.79 -16.22
N THR A 393 9.46 -7.76 -15.65
CA THR A 393 9.70 -9.18 -15.90
C THR A 393 8.75 -9.66 -16.99
N ILE A 394 9.26 -10.36 -17.98
CA ILE A 394 8.47 -10.91 -19.08
C ILE A 394 7.69 -12.14 -18.58
N THR A 395 6.37 -12.16 -18.75
CA THR A 395 5.51 -13.29 -18.38
C THR A 395 5.27 -14.22 -19.56
N SER A 396 5.11 -13.67 -20.76
CA SER A 396 4.98 -14.42 -22.01
C SER A 396 5.80 -13.76 -23.12
N ALA A 397 6.54 -14.56 -23.88
CA ALA A 397 7.37 -14.06 -24.98
C ALA A 397 6.54 -13.51 -26.15
N GLY A 398 5.35 -14.07 -26.40
CA GLY A 398 4.61 -13.78 -27.63
C GLY A 398 5.47 -14.11 -28.87
N ASP A 399 5.46 -13.22 -29.86
CA ASP A 399 6.33 -13.30 -31.04
C ASP A 399 7.57 -12.40 -30.92
N SER A 400 7.91 -11.96 -29.71
CA SER A 400 9.09 -11.14 -29.43
C SER A 400 10.36 -11.98 -29.27
N GLU A 401 11.51 -11.30 -29.22
CA GLU A 401 12.81 -11.92 -28.93
C GLU A 401 13.05 -12.15 -27.42
N PHE A 402 12.12 -11.73 -26.55
CA PHE A 402 12.30 -11.81 -25.11
C PHE A 402 12.04 -13.20 -24.55
N LEU A 403 12.74 -13.54 -23.46
CA LEU A 403 12.56 -14.81 -22.77
C LEU A 403 11.61 -14.68 -21.57
N PRO A 404 10.69 -15.65 -21.32
CA PRO A 404 9.87 -15.65 -20.12
C PRO A 404 10.74 -15.71 -18.84
N GLY A 405 10.45 -14.84 -17.89
CA GLY A 405 11.23 -14.67 -16.66
C GLY A 405 12.42 -13.71 -16.78
N GLU A 406 12.71 -13.20 -17.98
CA GLU A 406 13.77 -12.20 -18.20
C GLU A 406 13.38 -10.83 -17.65
N GLN A 407 14.34 -10.12 -17.04
CA GLN A 407 14.18 -8.75 -16.57
C GLN A 407 14.70 -7.75 -17.61
N VAL A 408 13.79 -7.01 -18.22
CA VAL A 408 14.09 -6.08 -19.33
C VAL A 408 13.69 -4.66 -18.96
N GLU A 409 14.27 -3.65 -19.62
CA GLU A 409 13.81 -2.27 -19.47
C GLU A 409 12.43 -2.07 -20.09
N TYR A 410 11.51 -1.46 -19.33
CA TYR A 410 10.13 -1.26 -19.77
C TYR A 410 10.03 -0.49 -21.10
N ALA A 411 10.92 0.49 -21.32
CA ALA A 411 10.94 1.26 -22.57
C ALA A 411 11.20 0.36 -23.78
N GLN A 412 12.12 -0.60 -23.67
CA GLN A 412 12.45 -1.54 -24.75
C GLN A 412 11.28 -2.47 -25.06
N VAL A 413 10.68 -3.05 -24.02
CA VAL A 413 9.50 -3.93 -24.19
C VAL A 413 8.35 -3.18 -24.86
N LYS A 414 8.13 -1.92 -24.49
CA LYS A 414 7.08 -1.10 -25.09
C LYS A 414 7.38 -0.70 -26.55
N ILE A 415 8.64 -0.45 -26.89
CA ILE A 415 9.04 -0.19 -28.29
C ILE A 415 8.84 -1.46 -29.13
N ALA A 416 9.32 -2.61 -28.63
CA ALA A 416 9.18 -3.90 -29.30
C ALA A 416 7.70 -4.28 -29.49
N ASN A 417 6.87 -4.16 -28.46
CA ASN A 417 5.45 -4.47 -28.56
C ASN A 417 4.72 -3.57 -29.56
N ARG A 418 5.03 -2.27 -29.62
CA ARG A 418 4.44 -1.38 -30.65
C ARG A 418 4.83 -1.78 -32.06
N ALA A 419 6.06 -2.26 -32.27
CA ALA A 419 6.51 -2.76 -33.58
C ALA A 419 5.79 -4.07 -33.95
N LEU A 420 5.69 -5.02 -33.01
CA LEU A 420 4.98 -6.28 -33.20
C LEU A 420 3.50 -6.07 -33.49
N GLU A 421 2.83 -5.18 -32.75
CA GLU A 421 1.42 -4.83 -32.97
C GLU A 421 1.21 -4.20 -34.35
N ALA A 422 2.14 -3.35 -34.81
CA ALA A 422 2.08 -2.77 -36.16
C ALA A 422 2.24 -3.83 -37.27
N GLU A 423 2.95 -4.93 -36.98
CA GLU A 423 3.09 -6.09 -37.86
C GLU A 423 1.96 -7.12 -37.69
N GLY A 424 1.01 -6.89 -36.77
CA GLY A 424 -0.10 -7.81 -36.47
C GLY A 424 0.32 -9.08 -35.70
N LYS A 425 1.51 -9.07 -35.08
CA LYS A 425 2.06 -10.16 -34.27
C LYS A 425 1.61 -10.07 -32.81
N GLN A 426 1.79 -11.16 -32.05
CA GLN A 426 1.45 -11.18 -30.63
C GLN A 426 2.51 -10.44 -29.79
N PRO A 427 2.12 -9.40 -29.03
CA PRO A 427 3.05 -8.67 -28.17
C PRO A 427 3.51 -9.54 -26.98
N ALA A 428 4.67 -9.19 -26.41
CA ALA A 428 5.16 -9.82 -25.19
C ALA A 428 4.33 -9.38 -23.98
N GLY A 429 3.93 -10.35 -23.16
CA GLY A 429 3.32 -10.11 -21.85
C GLY A 429 4.41 -9.77 -20.82
N PHE A 430 4.17 -8.77 -19.99
CA PHE A 430 5.13 -8.35 -18.97
C PHE A 430 4.42 -7.83 -17.71
N GLU A 431 5.11 -7.92 -16.58
CA GLU A 431 4.71 -7.33 -15.30
C GLU A 431 5.78 -6.35 -14.82
N ARG A 432 5.36 -5.17 -14.37
CA ARG A 432 6.27 -4.16 -13.81
C ARG A 432 6.89 -4.68 -12.52
N GLU A 433 8.19 -4.47 -12.37
CA GLU A 433 8.91 -4.85 -11.15
C GLU A 433 9.31 -3.59 -10.38
N LEU A 434 9.11 -3.63 -9.06
CA LEU A 434 9.59 -2.58 -8.17
C LEU A 434 11.02 -2.93 -7.72
N LEU A 435 11.99 -2.09 -8.10
CA LEU A 435 13.38 -2.23 -7.65
C LEU A 435 13.76 -1.06 -6.76
N GLY A 436 14.54 -1.34 -5.71
CA GLY A 436 15.17 -0.30 -4.91
C GLY A 436 16.14 0.53 -5.75
N ILE A 437 16.33 1.80 -5.41
CA ILE A 437 17.15 2.75 -6.19
C ILE A 437 18.59 2.27 -6.41
N THR A 438 19.20 1.57 -5.44
CA THR A 438 20.55 1.01 -5.60
C THR A 438 20.57 -0.08 -6.67
N LYS A 439 19.62 -1.03 -6.62
CA LYS A 439 19.52 -2.12 -7.60
C LYS A 439 19.12 -1.60 -8.99
N ALA A 440 18.18 -0.65 -9.05
CA ALA A 440 17.74 -0.03 -10.30
C ALA A 440 18.87 0.75 -10.99
N SER A 441 19.78 1.37 -10.22
CA SER A 441 20.92 2.14 -10.75
C SER A 441 22.05 1.26 -11.28
N LEU A 442 22.20 0.03 -10.77
CA LEU A 442 23.17 -0.95 -11.30
C LEU A 442 22.66 -1.65 -12.57
N ALA A 443 21.34 -1.78 -12.71
CA ALA A 443 20.68 -2.45 -13.83
C ALA A 443 20.37 -1.52 -15.02
N THR A 444 21.10 -0.41 -15.17
CA THR A 444 20.89 0.52 -16.29
C THR A 444 21.59 0.06 -17.57
N GLU A 445 21.02 0.36 -18.73
CA GLU A 445 21.63 0.05 -20.05
C GLU A 445 23.02 0.66 -20.22
N SER A 446 23.20 1.89 -19.72
CA SER A 446 24.49 2.56 -19.74
C SER A 446 25.44 1.90 -18.74
N PHE A 447 26.30 1.03 -19.25
CA PHE A 447 27.35 0.44 -18.43
C PHE A 447 28.37 1.51 -17.99
N ILE A 448 28.52 2.60 -18.77
CA ILE A 448 29.39 3.74 -18.41
C ILE A 448 28.85 4.44 -17.16
N SER A 449 27.54 4.71 -17.13
CA SER A 449 26.86 5.31 -15.97
C SER A 449 26.81 4.36 -14.77
N ALA A 450 26.55 3.08 -14.99
CA ALA A 450 26.51 2.08 -13.92
C ALA A 450 27.89 1.87 -13.28
N ALA A 451 28.95 1.79 -14.09
CA ALA A 451 30.33 1.62 -13.63
C ALA A 451 30.82 2.77 -12.75
N SER A 452 30.23 3.96 -12.90
CA SER A 452 30.54 5.15 -12.11
C SER A 452 29.82 5.21 -10.76
N PHE A 453 28.87 4.30 -10.47
CA PHE A 453 28.10 4.30 -9.23
C PHE A 453 28.74 3.40 -8.16
N GLN A 454 28.68 2.08 -8.36
CA GLN A 454 29.24 1.06 -7.46
C GLN A 454 29.61 -0.20 -8.26
N GLU A 455 30.39 -1.09 -7.66
CA GLU A 455 30.70 -2.42 -8.22
C GLU A 455 31.32 -2.41 -9.64
N THR A 456 32.19 -1.45 -9.93
CA THR A 456 32.79 -1.18 -11.25
C THR A 456 33.34 -2.44 -11.94
N THR A 457 34.06 -3.30 -11.22
CA THR A 457 34.63 -4.54 -11.80
C THR A 457 33.55 -5.48 -12.32
N ARG A 458 32.44 -5.65 -11.57
CA ARG A 458 31.33 -6.52 -11.98
C ARG A 458 30.67 -5.98 -13.25
N VAL A 459 30.36 -4.68 -13.25
CA VAL A 459 29.69 -4.01 -14.37
C VAL A 459 30.52 -4.09 -15.66
N LEU A 460 31.83 -3.79 -15.58
CA LEU A 460 32.70 -3.82 -16.76
C LEU A 460 32.93 -5.25 -17.28
N THR A 461 33.01 -6.25 -16.39
CA THR A 461 33.15 -7.65 -16.79
C THR A 461 31.90 -8.12 -17.55
N GLU A 462 30.71 -7.81 -17.02
CA GLU A 462 29.45 -8.15 -17.69
C GLU A 462 29.34 -7.45 -19.05
N ALA A 463 29.68 -6.16 -19.13
CA ALA A 463 29.67 -5.40 -20.37
C ALA A 463 30.65 -5.96 -21.41
N ALA A 464 31.84 -6.39 -20.99
CA ALA A 464 32.82 -7.01 -21.87
C ALA A 464 32.36 -8.38 -22.40
N VAL A 465 31.80 -9.22 -21.53
CA VAL A 465 31.30 -10.56 -21.91
C VAL A 465 30.10 -10.46 -22.86
N SER A 466 29.21 -9.49 -22.64
CA SER A 466 28.02 -9.27 -23.48
C SER A 466 28.28 -8.41 -24.72
N GLY A 467 29.48 -7.84 -24.88
CA GLY A 467 29.77 -6.91 -25.96
C GLY A 467 28.86 -5.67 -25.96
N LYS A 468 28.45 -5.20 -24.78
CA LYS A 468 27.47 -4.10 -24.62
C LYS A 468 27.94 -2.83 -25.33
N ARG A 469 27.01 -2.20 -26.05
CA ARG A 469 27.20 -0.91 -26.70
C ARG A 469 26.39 0.16 -25.99
N ASP A 470 27.03 1.28 -25.70
CA ASP A 470 26.40 2.43 -25.05
C ASP A 470 25.91 3.46 -26.09
N GLU A 471 24.69 3.94 -25.94
CA GLU A 471 24.05 4.92 -26.84
C GLU A 471 24.14 6.37 -26.36
N LEU A 472 24.72 6.63 -25.19
CA LEU A 472 24.97 7.97 -24.63
C LEU A 472 23.70 8.83 -24.52
N ARG A 473 22.59 8.28 -24.02
CA ARG A 473 21.27 8.94 -23.90
C ARG A 473 21.10 9.78 -22.64
N GLY A 474 21.88 9.49 -21.60
CA GLY A 474 21.82 10.03 -20.26
C GLY A 474 22.88 11.09 -20.00
N LEU A 475 22.80 11.68 -18.80
CA LEU A 475 23.66 12.80 -18.42
C LEU A 475 25.08 12.35 -18.09
N LYS A 476 25.23 11.35 -17.21
CA LYS A 476 26.55 10.92 -16.67
C LYS A 476 27.52 10.46 -17.74
N GLU A 477 27.05 9.65 -18.66
CA GLU A 477 27.85 9.11 -19.76
C GLU A 477 28.37 10.19 -20.71
N ASN A 478 27.56 11.20 -21.03
CA ASN A 478 28.03 12.34 -21.83
C ASN A 478 29.04 13.20 -21.05
N VAL A 479 28.87 13.36 -19.73
CA VAL A 479 29.86 14.04 -18.88
C VAL A 479 31.20 13.29 -18.88
N ILE A 480 31.18 11.96 -18.69
CA ILE A 480 32.39 11.12 -18.63
C ILE A 480 33.16 11.16 -19.96
N VAL A 481 32.45 11.13 -21.10
CA VAL A 481 33.05 11.14 -22.45
C VAL A 481 33.40 12.58 -22.91
N GLY A 482 33.01 13.61 -22.16
CA GLY A 482 33.29 15.02 -22.51
C GLY A 482 32.42 15.59 -23.62
N ARG A 483 31.18 15.08 -23.79
CA ARG A 483 30.18 15.60 -24.72
C ARG A 483 29.17 16.50 -24.02
N LEU A 484 28.44 17.30 -24.80
CA LEU A 484 27.30 18.06 -24.29
C LEU A 484 26.26 17.11 -23.67
N ILE A 485 25.79 17.42 -22.47
CA ILE A 485 24.74 16.62 -21.82
C ILE A 485 23.40 16.75 -22.56
N PRO A 486 22.58 15.69 -22.64
CA PRO A 486 21.28 15.72 -23.32
C PRO A 486 20.19 16.40 -22.47
N ALA A 487 20.50 17.59 -21.95
CA ALA A 487 19.58 18.46 -21.21
C ALA A 487 19.89 19.94 -21.50
N GLY A 488 18.89 20.80 -21.30
CA GLY A 488 19.00 22.24 -21.53
C GLY A 488 19.47 22.58 -22.95
N THR A 489 20.52 23.39 -23.07
CA THR A 489 21.10 23.76 -24.37
C THR A 489 21.68 22.56 -25.13
N GLY A 490 22.18 21.55 -24.42
CA GLY A 490 22.69 20.32 -25.04
C GLY A 490 21.59 19.43 -25.61
N PHE A 491 20.36 19.51 -25.07
CA PHE A 491 19.21 18.82 -25.65
C PHE A 491 18.91 19.29 -27.08
N ALA A 492 18.91 20.62 -27.31
CA ALA A 492 18.74 21.19 -28.64
C ALA A 492 19.86 20.75 -29.61
N TYR A 493 21.11 20.67 -29.13
CA TYR A 493 22.23 20.17 -29.93
C TYR A 493 22.04 18.70 -30.35
N HIS A 494 21.58 17.83 -29.44
CA HIS A 494 21.34 16.43 -29.76
C HIS A 494 20.13 16.22 -30.67
N GLN A 495 19.08 17.04 -30.55
CA GLN A 495 17.96 17.04 -31.49
C GLN A 495 18.40 17.43 -32.90
N ASP A 496 19.14 18.52 -33.06
CA ASP A 496 19.67 18.94 -34.36
C ASP A 496 20.58 17.87 -34.97
N ARG A 497 21.41 17.22 -34.14
CA ARG A 497 22.27 16.12 -34.59
C ARG A 497 21.48 14.86 -34.97
N GLN A 498 20.38 14.55 -34.28
CA GLN A 498 19.50 13.44 -34.66
C GLN A 498 18.79 13.74 -35.98
N ALA A 499 18.20 14.93 -36.12
CA ALA A 499 17.56 15.37 -37.35
C ALA A 499 18.54 15.31 -38.55
N LYS A 500 19.77 15.82 -38.39
CA LYS A 500 20.81 15.73 -39.42
C LYS A 500 21.21 14.30 -39.77
N ARG A 501 21.21 13.38 -38.80
CA ARG A 501 21.48 11.94 -39.06
C ARG A 501 20.33 11.26 -39.80
N GLU A 502 19.11 11.64 -39.50
CA GLU A 502 17.91 11.13 -40.19
C GLU A 502 17.82 11.68 -41.62
N GLU A 503 18.17 12.95 -41.82
CA GLU A 503 18.29 13.57 -43.15
C GLU A 503 19.46 13.00 -43.97
N GLN A 504 20.56 12.60 -43.31
CA GLN A 504 21.72 11.92 -43.91
C GLN A 504 21.57 10.39 -43.93
N GLY A 505 20.35 9.87 -44.05
CA GLY A 505 20.12 8.44 -44.32
C GLY A 505 21.04 7.93 -45.44
N PRO A 506 21.47 6.65 -45.42
CA PRO A 506 22.53 6.17 -46.30
C PRO A 506 22.20 6.52 -47.75
N SER A 507 23.10 7.27 -48.40
CA SER A 507 23.03 7.47 -49.85
C SER A 507 22.91 6.10 -50.51
N ALA A 508 22.11 5.97 -51.58
CA ALA A 508 22.01 4.73 -52.34
C ALA A 508 23.41 4.20 -52.74
N GLU A 509 24.38 5.09 -52.96
CA GLU A 509 25.79 4.75 -53.23
C GLU A 509 26.51 4.14 -52.01
N GLN A 510 26.25 4.63 -50.80
CA GLN A 510 26.85 4.08 -49.57
C GLN A 510 26.23 2.74 -49.17
N ALA A 511 24.96 2.52 -49.49
CA ALA A 511 24.32 1.22 -49.32
C ALA A 511 24.88 0.20 -50.32
N THR A 512 25.13 0.58 -51.57
CA THR A 512 25.77 -0.29 -52.57
C THR A 512 27.23 -0.56 -52.23
N ASP A 513 27.99 0.42 -51.73
CA ASP A 513 29.39 0.22 -51.36
C ASP A 513 29.53 -0.68 -50.13
N ASN A 514 28.66 -0.55 -49.14
CA ASN A 514 28.64 -1.44 -47.98
C ASN A 514 28.21 -2.87 -48.35
N LEU A 515 27.25 -3.02 -49.28
CA LEU A 515 26.86 -4.33 -49.81
C LEU A 515 28.01 -4.97 -50.62
N ALA A 516 28.71 -4.17 -51.44
CA ALA A 516 29.87 -4.62 -52.21
C ALA A 516 31.03 -5.02 -51.29
N ALA A 517 31.28 -4.27 -50.21
CA ALA A 517 32.30 -4.62 -49.22
C ALA A 517 31.98 -5.92 -48.47
N LEU A 518 30.71 -6.14 -48.10
CA LEU A 518 30.24 -7.38 -47.47
C LEU A 518 30.31 -8.58 -48.40
N LEU A 519 29.95 -8.41 -49.68
CA LEU A 519 30.07 -9.44 -50.70
C LEU A 519 31.54 -9.80 -50.95
N ASN A 520 32.42 -8.81 -51.08
CA ASN A 520 33.85 -9.04 -51.29
C ASN A 520 34.54 -9.69 -50.09
N ALA A 521 34.10 -9.42 -48.86
CA ALA A 521 34.60 -10.09 -47.65
C ALA A 521 34.18 -11.58 -47.56
N GLY A 522 33.14 -11.99 -48.28
CA GLY A 522 32.71 -13.39 -48.36
C GLY A 522 33.44 -14.25 -49.41
N PHE A 523 34.21 -13.63 -50.31
CA PHE A 523 34.93 -14.32 -51.39
C PHE A 523 36.47 -14.34 -51.20
N SER A 524 36.99 -13.85 -50.07
CA SER A 524 38.43 -13.79 -49.81
C SER A 524 39.00 -14.95 -48.98
N ASP A 525 38.21 -16.00 -48.74
CA ASP A 525 38.67 -17.26 -48.14
C ASP A 525 38.55 -18.41 -49.18
N GLU A 526 39.48 -18.43 -50.16
CA GLU A 526 39.89 -19.63 -50.90
C GLU A 526 41.41 -19.75 -50.94
#